data_AF-A0A1G5K169-F1
#
_entry.id   AF-A0A1G5K169-F1
#
_cell.length_a   1.000
_cell.length_b   1.000
_cell.length_c   1.000
_cell.angle_alpha   90.00
_cell.angle_beta   90.00
_cell.angle_gamma   90.00
#
_symmetry.space_group_name_H-M   'P 1'
#
loop_
_entity.id
_entity.type
_entity.pdbx_description
1 polymer ?
#
loop_
_entity_poly.entity_id
_entity_poly.type
_entity_poly.pdbx_seq_one_letter_code
_entity_poly.pdbx_strand_id
1 'polypeptide(L)'
;MRSPPDAEAVIDQLRHAVEFATDPQNGPDPGDPAAWQEAQAALALPLAEAAAALGRLDATLATLDPAAAHGAVTRLALAETEAMLWAGGTVLPREEIGRDALDARAASDPEAMRLARWALRRLEGQGALTDLPAFLGLHRSAGTEPGAGGRLRGPDFAQGAADYRARIAAAAELHPLVRGCLAGLLWRQAGLSPPDRVIEPAVYAGRLMAQGCERLLFAPLGAAGRRVWTAGGAVEDRLAGHLAAISVGVRAGRDEIRRLETWAAGARRATGGIRGPNAGRVIAVLAARPLVSAEDVAAGAGISRMTAERMLNRMTAMGVIREITGASRFRLWRANPAAT
;
A
#
# COMPACT_ATOMS: atom_id res chain seq x y z
N MET A 1 -50.04 46.97 -6.06
CA MET A 1 -49.80 45.65 -6.69
C MET A 1 -48.52 45.75 -7.50
N ARG A 2 -47.41 45.18 -7.02
CA ARG A 2 -46.18 45.05 -7.83
C ARG A 2 -46.33 43.78 -8.66
N SER A 3 -46.16 43.88 -9.98
CA SER A 3 -46.14 42.73 -10.88
C SER A 3 -45.05 41.73 -10.44
N PRO A 4 -45.30 40.41 -10.53
CA PRO A 4 -44.29 39.42 -10.19
C PRO A 4 -43.09 39.54 -11.15
N PRO A 5 -41.85 39.27 -10.69
CA PRO A 5 -40.69 39.27 -11.55
C PRO A 5 -40.84 38.21 -12.64
N ASP A 6 -40.39 38.57 -13.84
CA ASP A 6 -40.46 37.75 -15.04
C ASP A 6 -39.75 36.40 -14.80
N ALA A 7 -40.50 35.31 -14.81
CA ALA A 7 -40.01 33.99 -14.41
C ALA A 7 -38.84 33.53 -15.31
N GLU A 8 -38.80 34.03 -16.54
CA GLU A 8 -37.74 33.75 -17.50
C GLU A 8 -36.42 34.42 -17.12
N ALA A 9 -36.46 35.65 -16.59
CA ALA A 9 -35.28 36.35 -16.09
C ALA A 9 -34.69 35.68 -14.84
N VAL A 10 -35.54 35.14 -13.96
CA VAL A 10 -35.10 34.38 -12.77
C VAL A 10 -34.44 33.06 -13.17
N ILE A 11 -34.99 32.37 -14.18
CA ILE A 11 -34.42 31.13 -14.71
C ILE A 11 -33.07 31.38 -15.39
N ASP A 12 -32.93 32.46 -16.15
CA ASP A 12 -31.68 32.79 -16.83
C ASP A 12 -30.59 33.23 -15.83
N GLN A 13 -30.97 33.95 -14.77
CA GLN A 13 -30.08 34.32 -13.69
C GLN A 13 -29.61 33.12 -12.85
N LEU A 14 -30.50 32.13 -12.65
CA LEU A 14 -30.15 30.85 -12.02
C LEU A 14 -29.27 29.99 -12.94
N ARG A 15 -29.51 30.01 -14.26
CA ARG A 15 -28.69 29.30 -15.24
C ARG A 15 -27.27 29.87 -15.33
N HIS A 16 -27.15 31.20 -15.33
CA HIS A 16 -25.86 31.89 -15.26
C HIS A 16 -25.13 31.65 -13.93
N ALA A 17 -25.84 31.59 -12.80
CA ALA A 17 -25.25 31.26 -11.49
C ALA A 17 -24.76 29.80 -11.41
N VAL A 18 -25.44 28.87 -12.09
CA VAL A 18 -25.01 27.46 -12.22
C VAL A 18 -23.84 27.32 -13.19
N GLU A 19 -23.79 28.08 -14.29
CA GLU A 19 -22.65 28.09 -15.21
C GLU A 19 -21.39 28.69 -14.59
N PHE A 20 -21.50 29.72 -13.75
CA PHE A 20 -20.37 30.27 -12.97
C PHE A 20 -19.88 29.33 -11.85
N ALA A 21 -20.75 28.44 -11.34
CA ALA A 21 -20.37 27.43 -10.35
C ALA A 21 -19.62 26.22 -10.96
N THR A 22 -19.51 26.14 -12.28
CA THR A 22 -18.87 25.03 -13.01
C THR A 22 -17.71 25.47 -13.91
N ASP A 23 -16.98 26.52 -13.55
CA ASP A 23 -15.66 26.76 -14.12
C ASP A 23 -14.59 26.00 -13.29
N PRO A 24 -14.06 24.87 -13.78
CA PRO A 24 -13.05 24.09 -13.06
C PRO A 24 -11.72 24.85 -12.87
N GLN A 25 -11.56 26.07 -13.42
CA GLN A 25 -10.36 26.89 -13.32
C GLN A 25 -10.38 27.96 -12.21
N ASN A 26 -11.51 28.17 -11.50
CA ASN A 26 -11.63 29.22 -10.47
C ASN A 26 -11.71 28.72 -9.01
N GLY A 27 -11.45 27.43 -8.77
CA GLY A 27 -11.23 26.92 -7.42
C GLY A 27 -9.81 27.21 -6.90
N PRO A 28 -9.59 27.24 -5.57
CA PRO A 28 -8.23 27.34 -5.02
C PRO A 28 -7.35 26.23 -5.60
N ASP A 29 -6.10 26.56 -5.98
CA ASP A 29 -5.16 25.59 -6.55
C ASP A 29 -5.04 24.40 -5.59
N PRO A 30 -5.44 23.17 -5.99
CA PRO A 30 -5.34 22.02 -5.12
C PRO A 30 -3.89 21.66 -4.79
N GLY A 31 -2.91 22.26 -5.46
CA GLY A 31 -1.50 22.15 -5.14
C GLY A 31 -0.97 23.20 -4.15
N ASP A 32 -1.79 24.15 -3.70
CA ASP A 32 -1.42 25.15 -2.69
C ASP A 32 -1.55 24.55 -1.27
N PRO A 33 -0.48 24.49 -0.46
CA PRO A 33 -0.54 24.01 0.92
C PRO A 33 -1.58 24.71 1.80
N ALA A 34 -1.94 25.97 1.54
CA ALA A 34 -2.94 26.70 2.34
C ALA A 34 -4.32 26.03 2.29
N ALA A 35 -4.78 25.62 1.10
CA ALA A 35 -6.04 24.89 0.94
C ALA A 35 -6.06 23.56 1.74
N TRP A 36 -4.90 22.93 1.90
CA TRP A 36 -4.77 21.71 2.72
C TRP A 36 -4.73 21.98 4.21
N GLN A 37 -4.23 23.14 4.65
CA GLN A 37 -4.30 23.56 6.04
C GLN A 37 -5.76 23.80 6.47
N GLU A 38 -6.55 24.45 5.62
CA GLU A 38 -7.99 24.65 5.83
C GLU A 38 -8.74 23.32 5.90
N ALA A 39 -8.52 22.43 4.93
CA ALA A 39 -9.13 21.10 4.93
C ALA A 39 -8.70 20.25 6.14
N GLN A 40 -7.43 20.36 6.57
CA GLN A 40 -6.93 19.70 7.78
C GLN A 40 -7.67 20.19 9.03
N ALA A 41 -7.92 21.50 9.15
CA ALA A 41 -8.67 22.06 10.26
C ALA A 41 -10.15 21.61 10.24
N ALA A 42 -10.79 21.64 9.06
CA ALA A 42 -12.17 21.20 8.88
C ALA A 42 -12.36 19.70 9.20
N LEU A 43 -11.38 18.87 8.82
CA LEU A 43 -11.40 17.42 9.01
C LEU A 43 -10.57 16.95 10.22
N ALA A 44 -10.40 17.81 11.24
CA ALA A 44 -9.58 17.50 12.40
C ALA A 44 -10.00 16.21 13.13
N LEU A 45 -11.30 15.97 13.27
CA LEU A 45 -11.81 14.76 13.91
C LEU A 45 -11.54 13.49 13.07
N PRO A 46 -11.96 13.41 11.78
CA PRO A 46 -11.56 12.29 10.91
C PRO A 46 -10.05 12.04 10.85
N LEU A 47 -9.25 13.12 10.87
CA LEU A 47 -7.79 13.04 10.88
C LEU A 47 -7.27 12.38 12.16
N ALA A 48 -7.75 12.81 13.32
CA ALA A 48 -7.39 12.23 14.61
C ALA A 48 -7.78 10.75 14.69
N GLU A 49 -8.95 10.37 14.18
CA GLU A 49 -9.40 8.98 14.14
C GLU A 49 -8.51 8.09 13.26
N ALA A 50 -8.15 8.58 12.07
CA ALA A 50 -7.26 7.87 11.15
C ALA A 50 -5.85 7.73 11.72
N ALA A 51 -5.30 8.80 12.32
CA ALA A 51 -4.00 8.77 12.99
C ALA A 51 -3.99 7.79 14.18
N ALA A 52 -5.02 7.82 15.02
CA ALA A 52 -5.16 6.89 16.13
C ALA A 52 -5.33 5.44 15.66
N ALA A 53 -6.02 5.21 14.53
CA ALA A 53 -6.11 3.89 13.92
C ALA A 53 -4.73 3.39 13.48
N LEU A 54 -3.98 4.22 12.74
CA LEU A 54 -2.62 3.91 12.28
C LEU A 54 -1.71 3.59 13.46
N GLY A 55 -1.71 4.41 14.50
CA GLY A 55 -0.94 4.17 15.73
C GLY A 55 -1.30 2.86 16.43
N ARG A 56 -2.57 2.44 16.44
CA ARG A 56 -2.98 1.14 17.00
C ARG A 56 -2.44 -0.05 16.20
N LEU A 57 -2.34 0.07 14.88
CA LEU A 57 -1.72 -0.97 14.05
C LEU A 57 -0.20 -1.01 14.29
N ASP A 58 0.44 0.14 14.39
CA ASP A 58 1.86 0.25 14.74
C ASP A 58 2.17 -0.42 16.09
N ALA A 59 1.40 -0.08 17.12
CA ALA A 59 1.49 -0.73 18.44
C ALA A 59 1.20 -2.24 18.38
N THR A 60 0.28 -2.69 17.51
CA THR A 60 0.02 -4.14 17.33
C THR A 60 1.25 -4.84 16.75
N LEU A 61 1.97 -4.22 15.82
CA LEU A 61 3.23 -4.77 15.31
C LEU A 61 4.33 -4.76 16.38
N ALA A 62 4.37 -3.73 17.23
CA ALA A 62 5.37 -3.62 18.29
C ALA A 62 5.26 -4.72 19.36
N THR A 63 4.09 -5.35 19.52
CA THR A 63 3.90 -6.48 20.45
C THR A 63 4.35 -7.82 19.89
N LEU A 64 4.58 -7.93 18.58
CA LEU A 64 5.00 -9.17 17.93
C LEU A 64 6.51 -9.39 18.09
N ASP A 65 6.95 -10.65 18.02
CA ASP A 65 8.37 -10.93 17.84
C ASP A 65 8.88 -10.35 16.50
N PRO A 66 10.17 -9.99 16.38
CA PRO A 66 10.67 -9.29 15.20
C PRO A 66 10.42 -10.01 13.86
N ALA A 67 10.45 -11.34 13.83
CA ALA A 67 10.23 -12.10 12.61
C ALA A 67 8.74 -12.11 12.23
N ALA A 68 7.84 -12.27 13.21
CA ALA A 68 6.40 -12.14 13.00
C ALA A 68 5.99 -10.72 12.60
N ALA A 69 6.59 -9.69 13.22
CA ALA A 69 6.37 -8.29 12.85
C ALA A 69 6.77 -8.01 11.39
N HIS A 70 7.95 -8.47 10.98
CA HIS A 70 8.39 -8.37 9.59
C HIS A 70 7.44 -9.10 8.64
N GLY A 71 7.06 -10.34 8.97
CA GLY A 71 6.09 -11.11 8.19
C GLY A 71 4.71 -10.48 8.07
N ALA A 72 4.27 -9.77 9.11
CA ALA A 72 3.04 -8.99 9.09
C ALA A 72 3.17 -7.79 8.15
N VAL A 73 4.28 -7.04 8.21
CA VAL A 73 4.56 -5.93 7.29
C VAL A 73 4.60 -6.40 5.84
N THR A 74 5.25 -7.53 5.54
CA THR A 74 5.26 -8.10 4.18
C THR A 74 3.85 -8.44 3.68
N ARG A 75 2.96 -8.98 4.54
CA ARG A 75 1.56 -9.26 4.15
C ARG A 75 0.79 -7.99 3.84
N LEU A 76 0.96 -6.96 4.67
CA LEU A 76 0.37 -5.65 4.41
C LEU A 76 0.89 -5.08 3.08
N ALA A 77 2.20 -5.16 2.83
CA ALA A 77 2.82 -4.63 1.61
C ALA A 77 2.35 -5.38 0.35
N LEU A 78 2.19 -6.71 0.43
CA LEU A 78 1.61 -7.51 -0.65
C LEU A 78 0.15 -7.12 -0.95
N ALA A 79 -0.67 -6.92 0.10
CA ALA A 79 -2.06 -6.47 -0.05
C ALA A 79 -2.16 -5.07 -0.66
N GLU A 80 -1.28 -4.16 -0.23
CA GLU A 80 -1.21 -2.79 -0.73
C GLU A 80 -0.77 -2.75 -2.19
N THR A 81 0.28 -3.50 -2.53
CA THR A 81 0.82 -3.61 -3.89
C THR A 81 -0.24 -4.14 -4.87
N GLU A 82 -0.94 -5.21 -4.51
CA GLU A 82 -2.05 -5.75 -5.30
C GLU A 82 -3.14 -4.69 -5.53
N ALA A 83 -3.53 -3.96 -4.48
CA ALA A 83 -4.54 -2.92 -4.59
C ALA A 83 -4.09 -1.77 -5.51
N MET A 84 -2.83 -1.33 -5.41
CA MET A 84 -2.27 -0.26 -6.24
C MET A 84 -2.17 -0.65 -7.72
N LEU A 85 -1.75 -1.89 -8.01
CA LEU A 85 -1.73 -2.40 -9.38
C LEU A 85 -3.14 -2.45 -9.97
N TRP A 86 -4.12 -2.94 -9.20
CA TRP A 86 -5.50 -2.99 -9.66
C TRP A 86 -6.07 -1.59 -9.89
N ALA A 87 -5.74 -0.61 -9.04
CA ALA A 87 -6.12 0.77 -9.26
C ALA A 87 -5.54 1.36 -10.56
N GLY A 88 -4.36 0.90 -10.98
CA GLY A 88 -3.75 1.22 -12.27
C GLY A 88 -4.24 0.37 -13.46
N GLY A 89 -5.25 -0.48 -13.26
CA GLY A 89 -5.82 -1.32 -14.33
C GLY A 89 -5.17 -2.69 -14.49
N THR A 90 -4.15 -3.04 -13.69
CA THR A 90 -3.46 -4.32 -13.75
C THR A 90 -3.88 -5.23 -12.60
N VAL A 91 -4.57 -6.33 -12.91
CA VAL A 91 -4.92 -7.33 -11.91
C VAL A 91 -3.77 -8.33 -11.76
N LEU A 92 -3.03 -8.22 -10.64
CA LEU A 92 -1.98 -9.16 -10.28
C LEU A 92 -2.19 -9.63 -8.82
N PRO A 93 -2.64 -10.87 -8.59
CA PRO A 93 -2.95 -11.35 -7.25
C PRO A 93 -1.74 -11.37 -6.32
N ARG A 94 -1.94 -11.05 -5.04
CA ARG A 94 -0.85 -11.05 -4.04
C ARG A 94 -0.13 -12.39 -3.91
N GLU A 95 -0.84 -13.51 -4.09
CA GLU A 95 -0.25 -14.84 -4.10
C GLU A 95 0.69 -15.04 -5.27
N GLU A 96 0.45 -14.39 -6.41
CA GLU A 96 1.35 -14.44 -7.57
C GLU A 96 2.61 -13.62 -7.35
N ILE A 97 2.46 -12.42 -6.78
CA ILE A 97 3.59 -11.57 -6.37
C ILE A 97 4.48 -12.31 -5.36
N GLY A 98 3.88 -12.94 -4.35
CA GLY A 98 4.63 -13.68 -3.35
C GLY A 98 5.32 -14.94 -3.91
N ARG A 99 4.75 -15.59 -4.93
CA ARG A 99 5.38 -16.73 -5.61
C ARG A 99 6.64 -16.31 -6.37
N ASP A 100 6.55 -15.22 -7.13
CA ASP A 100 7.69 -14.67 -7.87
C ASP A 100 8.83 -14.25 -6.94
N ALA A 101 8.50 -13.69 -5.76
CA ALA A 101 9.49 -13.34 -4.74
C ALA A 101 10.28 -14.56 -4.19
N LEU A 102 9.80 -15.78 -4.41
CA LEU A 102 10.47 -17.04 -4.08
C LEU A 102 11.05 -17.75 -5.32
N ASP A 103 11.29 -17.01 -6.41
CA ASP A 103 11.76 -17.50 -7.70
C ASP A 103 10.88 -18.61 -8.33
N ALA A 104 9.64 -18.74 -7.87
CA ALA A 104 8.66 -19.63 -8.47
C ALA A 104 8.04 -18.91 -9.68
N ARG A 105 8.46 -19.29 -10.90
CA ARG A 105 8.01 -18.67 -12.17
C ARG A 105 6.50 -18.43 -12.18
N ALA A 106 6.10 -17.15 -12.18
CA ALA A 106 4.76 -16.70 -12.49
C ALA A 106 4.62 -16.47 -14.00
N ALA A 107 3.45 -16.78 -14.59
CA ALA A 107 3.19 -16.57 -16.02
C ALA A 107 2.67 -15.16 -16.33
N SER A 108 2.65 -14.27 -15.33
CA SER A 108 2.10 -12.93 -15.42
C SER A 108 2.99 -11.94 -16.19
N ASP A 109 2.37 -10.82 -16.58
CA ASP A 109 3.01 -9.70 -17.28
C ASP A 109 4.36 -9.29 -16.61
N PRO A 110 5.48 -9.34 -17.35
CA PRO A 110 6.79 -8.96 -16.83
C PRO A 110 6.86 -7.54 -16.27
N GLU A 111 6.13 -6.57 -16.84
CA GLU A 111 6.14 -5.19 -16.36
C GLU A 111 5.34 -5.04 -15.06
N ALA A 112 4.13 -5.62 -15.00
CA ALA A 112 3.36 -5.72 -13.77
C ALA A 112 4.17 -6.32 -12.62
N MET A 113 4.89 -7.42 -12.88
CA MET A 113 5.70 -8.07 -11.87
C MET A 113 6.93 -7.23 -11.49
N ARG A 114 7.56 -6.54 -12.45
CA ARG A 114 8.65 -5.59 -12.16
C ARG A 114 8.19 -4.48 -11.21
N LEU A 115 6.98 -3.96 -11.42
CA LEU A 115 6.38 -2.97 -10.53
C LEU A 115 6.01 -3.52 -9.17
N ALA A 116 5.46 -4.73 -9.11
CA ALA A 116 5.14 -5.39 -7.87
C ALA A 116 6.39 -5.54 -6.99
N ARG A 117 7.48 -6.04 -7.57
CA ARG A 117 8.78 -6.15 -6.89
C ARG A 117 9.34 -4.79 -6.48
N TRP A 118 9.19 -3.78 -7.33
CA TRP A 118 9.59 -2.41 -7.00
C TRP A 118 8.83 -1.91 -5.76
N ALA A 119 7.50 -1.98 -5.79
CA ALA A 119 6.64 -1.49 -4.71
C ALA A 119 6.90 -2.22 -3.40
N LEU A 120 6.93 -3.56 -3.42
CA LEU A 120 7.16 -4.39 -2.24
C LEU A 120 8.44 -3.97 -1.51
N ARG A 121 9.57 -3.83 -2.22
CA ARG A 121 10.82 -3.42 -1.58
C ARG A 121 10.75 -2.02 -0.97
N ARG A 122 10.03 -1.07 -1.60
CA ARG A 122 9.88 0.29 -1.05
C ARG A 122 9.01 0.28 0.21
N LEU A 123 7.89 -0.45 0.17
CA LEU A 123 6.99 -0.60 1.31
C LEU A 123 7.66 -1.33 2.48
N GLU A 124 8.66 -2.18 2.19
CA GLU A 124 9.54 -2.81 3.19
C GLU A 124 10.76 -1.96 3.58
N GLY A 125 10.84 -0.72 3.12
CA GLY A 125 11.81 0.29 3.60
C GLY A 125 12.96 0.62 2.65
N GLN A 126 13.09 -0.05 1.50
CA GLN A 126 14.13 0.29 0.52
C GLN A 126 13.90 1.69 -0.08
N GLY A 127 14.97 2.48 -0.16
CA GLY A 127 14.98 3.80 -0.80
C GLY A 127 14.58 4.93 0.14
N ALA A 128 15.30 6.06 0.09
CA ALA A 128 14.98 7.24 0.88
C ALA A 128 13.91 8.10 0.17
N LEU A 129 12.99 8.71 0.91
CA LEU A 129 11.98 9.63 0.34
C LEU A 129 12.59 10.95 -0.16
N THR A 130 13.80 11.27 0.27
CA THR A 130 14.55 12.47 -0.11
C THR A 130 15.32 12.31 -1.43
N ASP A 131 15.64 11.07 -1.83
CA ASP A 131 16.34 10.74 -3.07
C ASP A 131 15.36 10.13 -4.08
N LEU A 132 14.65 10.99 -4.81
CA LEU A 132 13.65 10.57 -5.79
C LEU A 132 14.21 9.71 -6.94
N PRO A 133 15.39 10.01 -7.55
CA PRO A 133 16.00 9.10 -8.51
C PRO A 133 16.21 7.70 -7.96
N ALA A 134 16.83 7.57 -6.78
CA ALA A 134 17.08 6.26 -6.18
C ALA A 134 15.77 5.57 -5.75
N PHE A 135 14.82 6.34 -5.20
CA PHE A 135 13.50 5.84 -4.84
C PHE A 135 12.78 5.23 -6.05
N LEU A 136 12.82 5.89 -7.20
CA LEU A 136 12.22 5.37 -8.44
C LEU A 136 13.07 4.27 -9.10
N GLY A 137 14.31 4.07 -8.66
CA GLY A 137 15.25 3.13 -9.30
C GLY A 137 15.76 3.66 -10.64
N LEU A 138 15.75 4.98 -10.82
CA LEU A 138 16.32 5.66 -11.97
C LEU A 138 17.83 5.79 -11.74
N HIS A 139 18.58 4.75 -12.07
CA HIS A 139 20.02 4.91 -12.22
C HIS A 139 20.30 5.70 -13.50
N ARG A 140 21.30 6.59 -13.48
CA ARG A 140 21.68 7.47 -14.60
C ARG A 140 21.95 6.65 -15.88
N SER A 141 20.92 6.38 -16.66
CA SER A 141 21.09 6.10 -18.08
C SER A 141 21.46 7.43 -18.72
N ALA A 142 22.70 7.54 -19.21
CA ALA A 142 23.28 8.73 -19.82
C ALA A 142 22.65 9.10 -21.19
N GLY A 143 21.37 8.83 -21.38
CA GLY A 143 20.66 9.07 -22.63
C GLY A 143 19.82 10.35 -22.57
N THR A 144 20.02 11.22 -23.55
CA THR A 144 19.22 12.41 -23.86
C THR A 144 17.95 12.09 -24.68
N GLU A 145 17.63 10.81 -24.87
CA GLU A 145 16.45 10.41 -25.64
C GLU A 145 15.13 10.74 -24.91
N PRO A 146 14.06 11.04 -25.66
CA PRO A 146 12.71 11.17 -25.10
C PRO A 146 12.39 9.97 -24.22
N GLY A 147 11.90 10.20 -23.00
CA GLY A 147 11.69 9.12 -22.03
C GLY A 147 10.73 8.06 -22.55
N ALA A 148 11.20 6.81 -22.62
CA ALA A 148 10.34 5.66 -22.90
C ALA A 148 9.09 5.69 -22.00
N GLY A 149 7.90 5.65 -22.61
CA GLY A 149 6.62 5.60 -21.89
C GLY A 149 6.20 6.90 -21.20
N GLY A 150 6.65 8.08 -21.64
CA GLY A 150 6.11 9.37 -21.17
C GLY A 150 6.62 9.85 -19.80
N ARG A 151 7.74 9.32 -19.31
CA ARG A 151 8.41 9.81 -18.09
C ARG A 151 9.43 10.92 -18.41
N LEU A 152 9.50 11.95 -17.57
CA LEU A 152 10.59 12.94 -17.60
C LEU A 152 11.97 12.28 -17.47
N ARG A 153 13.00 12.87 -18.12
CA ARG A 153 14.40 12.41 -18.08
C ARG A 153 15.35 13.59 -17.91
N GLY A 154 16.61 13.29 -17.56
CA GLY A 154 17.69 14.27 -17.56
C GLY A 154 17.38 15.54 -16.75
N PRO A 155 17.70 16.74 -17.28
CA PRO A 155 17.44 18.01 -16.62
C PRO A 155 15.96 18.25 -16.26
N ASP A 156 15.02 17.85 -17.13
CA ASP A 156 13.60 18.07 -16.89
C ASP A 156 13.10 17.25 -15.69
N PHE A 157 13.55 16.00 -15.57
CA PHE A 157 13.28 15.20 -14.37
C PHE A 157 13.92 15.82 -13.14
N ALA A 158 15.17 16.30 -13.24
CA ALA A 158 15.86 16.90 -12.11
C ALA A 158 15.13 18.15 -11.61
N GLN A 159 14.65 18.99 -12.54
CA GLN A 159 13.85 20.17 -12.24
C GLN A 159 12.51 19.81 -11.61
N GLY A 160 11.72 18.93 -12.25
CA GLY A 160 10.43 18.48 -11.69
C GLY A 160 10.57 17.83 -10.32
N ALA A 161 11.63 17.06 -10.10
CA ALA A 161 11.95 16.46 -8.81
C ALA A 161 12.35 17.51 -7.76
N ALA A 162 13.07 18.57 -8.14
CA ALA A 162 13.41 19.67 -7.26
C ALA A 162 12.16 20.48 -6.86
N ASP A 163 11.33 20.84 -7.83
CA ASP A 163 10.08 21.58 -7.60
C ASP A 163 9.12 20.79 -6.71
N TYR A 164 8.96 19.49 -6.99
CA TYR A 164 8.19 18.60 -6.14
C TYR A 164 8.70 18.60 -4.68
N ARG A 165 10.02 18.43 -4.47
CA ARG A 165 10.59 18.43 -3.11
C ARG A 165 10.38 19.78 -2.41
N ALA A 166 10.53 20.89 -3.12
CA ALA A 166 10.31 22.22 -2.56
C ALA A 166 8.86 22.40 -2.09
N ARG A 167 7.88 21.94 -2.88
CA ARG A 167 6.45 22.01 -2.51
C ARG A 167 6.09 21.11 -1.33
N ILE A 168 6.67 19.90 -1.26
CA ILE A 168 6.51 19.02 -0.09
C ILE A 168 7.13 19.64 1.18
N ALA A 169 8.28 20.29 1.04
CA ALA A 169 8.95 20.98 2.15
C ALA A 169 8.14 22.18 2.63
N ALA A 170 7.52 22.95 1.72
CA ALA A 170 6.63 24.05 2.07
C ALA A 170 5.38 23.59 2.85
N ALA A 171 4.99 22.32 2.70
CA ALA A 171 3.89 21.71 3.42
C ALA A 171 4.31 20.99 4.72
N ALA A 172 5.45 21.35 5.31
CA ALA A 172 6.01 20.67 6.50
C ALA A 172 5.08 20.71 7.72
N GLU A 173 4.27 21.76 7.89
CA GLU A 173 3.32 21.93 8.99
C GLU A 173 2.05 21.07 8.85
N LEU A 174 1.83 20.44 7.70
CA LEU A 174 0.72 19.49 7.53
C LEU A 174 1.02 18.18 8.25
N HIS A 175 -0.02 17.61 8.88
CA HIS A 175 0.05 16.28 9.45
C HIS A 175 0.49 15.26 8.37
N PRO A 176 1.35 14.26 8.68
CA PRO A 176 1.88 13.32 7.69
C PRO A 176 0.82 12.66 6.80
N LEU A 177 -0.35 12.31 7.35
CA LEU A 177 -1.49 11.78 6.59
C LEU A 177 -2.00 12.75 5.51
N VAL A 178 -2.11 14.03 5.86
CA VAL A 178 -2.55 15.10 4.95
C VAL A 178 -1.47 15.36 3.90
N ARG A 179 -0.22 15.50 4.35
CA ARG A 179 0.92 15.73 3.47
C ARG A 179 1.13 14.59 2.45
N GLY A 180 0.85 13.34 2.83
CA GLY A 180 0.85 12.21 1.92
C GLY A 180 -0.22 12.30 0.82
N CYS A 181 -1.41 12.78 1.17
CA CYS A 181 -2.49 12.98 0.20
C CYS A 181 -2.12 14.08 -0.81
N LEU A 182 -1.62 15.22 -0.32
CA LEU A 182 -1.07 16.29 -1.15
C LEU A 182 0.08 15.78 -2.03
N ALA A 183 0.98 14.96 -1.48
CA ALA A 183 2.13 14.42 -2.20
C ALA A 183 1.73 13.63 -3.44
N GLY A 184 0.70 12.79 -3.35
CA GLY A 184 0.21 12.05 -4.52
C GLY A 184 -0.31 12.96 -5.64
N LEU A 185 -0.94 14.09 -5.30
CA LEU A 185 -1.38 15.10 -6.26
C LEU A 185 -0.19 15.83 -6.89
N LEU A 186 0.72 16.35 -6.05
CA LEU A 186 1.92 17.07 -6.50
C LEU A 186 2.82 16.21 -7.37
N TRP A 187 2.91 14.92 -7.09
CA TRP A 187 3.70 13.97 -7.87
C TRP A 187 3.22 13.89 -9.32
N ARG A 188 1.90 13.85 -9.52
CA ARG A 188 1.29 13.85 -10.85
C ARG A 188 1.48 15.19 -11.56
N GLN A 189 1.29 16.31 -10.85
CA GLN A 189 1.53 17.65 -11.40
C GLN A 189 2.98 17.83 -11.86
N ALA A 190 3.94 17.26 -11.13
CA ALA A 190 5.36 17.32 -11.45
C ALA A 190 5.81 16.31 -12.54
N GLY A 191 4.91 15.45 -13.05
CA GLY A 191 5.24 14.51 -14.12
C GLY A 191 6.33 13.48 -13.78
N LEU A 192 6.54 13.16 -12.49
CA LEU A 192 7.65 12.31 -12.03
C LEU A 192 7.54 10.85 -12.50
N SER A 193 6.33 10.44 -12.88
CA SER A 193 5.99 9.11 -13.38
C SER A 193 5.08 9.24 -14.60
N PRO A 194 4.99 8.21 -15.46
CA PRO A 194 4.00 8.16 -16.54
C PRO A 194 2.58 8.44 -16.02
N PRO A 195 1.71 9.10 -16.80
CA PRO A 195 0.37 9.52 -16.33
C PRO A 195 -0.53 8.38 -15.84
N ASP A 196 -0.38 7.18 -16.41
CA ASP A 196 -1.09 5.95 -16.05
C ASP A 196 -0.49 5.25 -14.82
N ARG A 197 0.67 5.71 -14.34
CA ARG A 197 1.42 5.07 -13.24
C ARG A 197 0.85 5.46 -11.88
N VAL A 198 -0.10 4.66 -11.40
CA VAL A 198 -0.69 4.83 -10.06
C VAL A 198 0.24 4.41 -8.92
N ILE A 199 0.96 3.29 -9.09
CA ILE A 199 1.68 2.64 -7.99
C ILE A 199 2.85 3.47 -7.43
N GLU A 200 3.55 4.23 -8.27
CA GLU A 200 4.72 5.00 -7.84
C GLU A 200 4.37 6.16 -6.88
N PRO A 201 3.45 7.08 -7.24
CA PRO A 201 2.99 8.11 -6.30
C PRO A 201 2.31 7.51 -5.07
N ALA A 202 1.55 6.42 -5.23
CA ALA A 202 0.84 5.78 -4.13
C ALA A 202 1.80 5.20 -3.07
N VAL A 203 2.87 4.50 -3.50
CA VAL A 203 3.90 3.99 -2.59
C VAL A 203 4.63 5.13 -1.88
N TYR A 204 4.97 6.21 -2.59
CA TYR A 204 5.61 7.38 -1.97
C TYR A 204 4.70 8.02 -0.91
N ALA A 205 3.44 8.27 -1.27
CA ALA A 205 2.44 8.84 -0.38
C ALA A 205 2.25 7.98 0.87
N GLY A 206 2.03 6.66 0.72
CA GLY A 206 1.87 5.74 1.84
C GLY A 206 3.05 5.76 2.81
N ARG A 207 4.28 5.84 2.30
CA ARG A 207 5.48 5.98 3.15
C ARG A 207 5.59 7.32 3.84
N LEU A 208 5.20 8.40 3.16
CA LEU A 208 5.16 9.73 3.77
C LEU A 208 4.12 9.81 4.90
N MET A 209 2.98 9.15 4.72
CA MET A 209 1.89 9.06 5.70
C MET A 209 2.29 8.32 6.98
N ALA A 210 3.20 7.35 6.90
CA ALA A 210 3.68 6.59 8.05
C ALA A 210 4.82 7.28 8.83
N GLN A 211 5.25 8.47 8.44
CA GLN A 211 6.22 9.21 9.24
C GLN A 211 5.69 9.42 10.67
N GLY A 212 6.49 9.04 11.66
CA GLY A 212 6.12 9.04 13.09
C GLY A 212 5.68 7.68 13.62
N CYS A 213 5.48 6.67 12.78
CA CYS A 213 5.32 5.28 13.21
C CYS A 213 6.69 4.65 13.49
N GLU A 214 6.75 3.69 14.43
CA GLU A 214 7.99 3.00 14.79
C GLU A 214 8.20 1.70 14.00
N ARG A 215 7.12 0.98 13.68
CA ARG A 215 7.14 -0.34 13.04
C ARG A 215 6.55 -0.33 11.63
N LEU A 216 5.51 0.47 11.41
CA LEU A 216 4.91 0.68 10.10
C LEU A 216 5.80 1.56 9.24
N LEU A 217 6.10 1.07 8.04
CA LEU A 217 6.91 1.79 7.06
C LEU A 217 6.05 2.53 6.02
N PHE A 218 4.75 2.25 6.00
CA PHE A 218 3.75 2.89 5.14
C PHE A 218 2.36 2.80 5.80
N ALA A 219 1.45 3.71 5.43
CA ALA A 219 0.06 3.68 5.83
C ALA A 219 -0.74 2.76 4.87
N PRO A 220 -1.31 1.64 5.33
CA PRO A 220 -2.07 0.74 4.47
C PRO A 220 -3.48 1.27 4.20
N LEU A 221 -3.85 1.37 2.92
CA LEU A 221 -5.22 1.68 2.48
C LEU A 221 -5.92 0.43 1.95
N GLY A 222 -5.16 -0.55 1.46
CA GLY A 222 -5.64 -1.79 0.88
C GLY A 222 -6.65 -1.56 -0.24
N ALA A 223 -7.68 -2.41 -0.30
CA ALA A 223 -8.73 -2.33 -1.31
C ALA A 223 -9.49 -0.99 -1.31
N ALA A 224 -9.58 -0.30 -0.17
CA ALA A 224 -10.22 1.01 -0.08
C ALA A 224 -9.40 2.10 -0.80
N GLY A 225 -8.08 1.91 -0.90
CA GLY A 225 -7.16 2.80 -1.62
C GLY A 225 -7.47 2.95 -3.10
N ARG A 226 -8.07 1.93 -3.72
CA ARG A 226 -8.37 1.92 -5.17
C ARG A 226 -9.23 3.10 -5.62
N ARG A 227 -10.12 3.59 -4.75
CA ARG A 227 -11.00 4.72 -5.08
C ARG A 227 -10.31 6.06 -4.98
N VAL A 228 -9.27 6.18 -4.14
CA VAL A 228 -8.69 7.50 -3.79
C VAL A 228 -7.42 7.81 -4.56
N TRP A 229 -6.67 6.81 -5.02
CA TRP A 229 -5.44 7.05 -5.78
C TRP A 229 -5.69 7.69 -7.15
N THR A 230 -6.84 7.41 -7.75
CA THR A 230 -7.26 7.95 -9.05
C THR A 230 -8.34 9.04 -8.93
N ALA A 231 -8.81 9.35 -7.71
CA ALA A 231 -9.88 10.32 -7.50
C ALA A 231 -9.50 11.73 -7.93
N GLY A 232 -10.47 12.42 -8.54
CA GLY A 232 -10.49 13.86 -8.76
C GLY A 232 -11.14 14.62 -7.59
N GLY A 233 -11.47 15.90 -7.79
CA GLY A 233 -12.32 16.67 -6.86
C GLY A 233 -11.58 17.72 -6.02
N ALA A 234 -12.35 18.36 -5.13
CA ALA A 234 -11.88 19.38 -4.21
C ALA A 234 -10.91 18.80 -3.15
N VAL A 235 -10.10 19.67 -2.53
CA VAL A 235 -9.10 19.26 -1.53
C VAL A 235 -9.74 18.54 -0.35
N GLU A 236 -10.85 19.07 0.18
CA GLU A 236 -11.56 18.47 1.32
C GLU A 236 -12.08 17.07 1.00
N ASP A 237 -12.74 16.87 -0.15
CA ASP A 237 -13.24 15.56 -0.58
C ASP A 237 -12.12 14.52 -0.75
N ARG A 238 -11.00 14.94 -1.35
CA ARG A 238 -9.81 14.10 -1.52
C ARG A 238 -9.26 13.66 -0.17
N LEU A 239 -9.15 14.60 0.77
CA LEU A 239 -8.62 14.34 2.10
C LEU A 239 -9.56 13.43 2.89
N ALA A 240 -10.86 13.74 2.92
CA ALA A 240 -11.88 12.91 3.59
C ALA A 240 -11.86 11.47 3.06
N GLY A 241 -11.80 11.31 1.73
CA GLY A 241 -11.67 10.01 1.07
C GLY A 241 -10.43 9.24 1.52
N HIS A 242 -9.26 9.90 1.55
CA HIS A 242 -8.02 9.26 2.00
C HIS A 242 -8.07 8.85 3.48
N LEU A 243 -8.57 9.72 4.37
CA LEU A 243 -8.69 9.41 5.81
C LEU A 243 -9.63 8.22 6.06
N ALA A 244 -10.74 8.16 5.32
CA ALA A 244 -11.65 7.02 5.37
C ALA A 244 -10.97 5.73 4.85
N ALA A 245 -10.24 5.81 3.73
CA ALA A 245 -9.53 4.68 3.16
C ALA A 245 -8.42 4.15 4.09
N ILE A 246 -7.64 5.04 4.72
CA ILE A 246 -6.63 4.69 5.73
C ILE A 246 -7.31 3.97 6.90
N SER A 247 -8.40 4.52 7.42
CA SER A 247 -9.11 3.94 8.55
C SER A 247 -9.60 2.52 8.24
N VAL A 248 -10.11 2.27 7.03
CA VAL A 248 -10.53 0.95 6.57
C VAL A 248 -9.34 0.01 6.39
N GLY A 249 -8.29 0.45 5.68
CA GLY A 249 -7.11 -0.35 5.39
C GLY A 249 -6.36 -0.77 6.65
N VAL A 250 -6.19 0.16 7.60
CA VAL A 250 -5.57 -0.11 8.90
C VAL A 250 -6.37 -1.12 9.72
N ARG A 251 -7.70 -0.99 9.79
CA ARG A 251 -8.54 -2.00 10.47
C ARG A 251 -8.39 -3.38 9.83
N ALA A 252 -8.49 -3.45 8.51
CA ALA A 252 -8.33 -4.72 7.78
C ALA A 252 -6.96 -5.36 8.02
N GLY A 253 -5.89 -4.57 8.02
CA GLY A 253 -4.53 -5.03 8.32
C GLY A 253 -4.39 -5.55 9.74
N ARG A 254 -4.97 -4.86 10.72
CA ARG A 254 -4.96 -5.32 12.12
C ARG A 254 -5.73 -6.63 12.31
N ASP A 255 -6.87 -6.76 11.63
CA ASP A 255 -7.66 -7.99 11.68
C ASP A 255 -6.93 -9.15 10.99
N GLU A 256 -6.16 -8.89 9.94
CA GLU A 256 -5.30 -9.91 9.31
C GLU A 256 -4.23 -10.43 10.27
N ILE A 257 -3.54 -9.53 11.00
CA ILE A 257 -2.55 -9.91 12.01
C ILE A 257 -3.19 -10.77 13.11
N ARG A 258 -4.34 -10.34 13.66
CA ARG A 258 -5.05 -11.09 14.70
C ARG A 258 -5.54 -12.46 14.24
N ARG A 259 -6.02 -12.56 12.99
CA ARG A 259 -6.38 -13.86 12.39
C ARG A 259 -5.18 -14.80 12.33
N LEU A 260 -3.99 -14.27 12.01
CA LEU A 260 -2.76 -15.05 11.98
C LEU A 260 -2.31 -15.51 13.38
N GLU A 261 -2.42 -14.66 14.40
CA GLU A 261 -2.14 -15.05 15.79
C GLU A 261 -3.10 -16.14 16.27
N THR A 262 -4.39 -15.98 15.98
CA THR A 262 -5.44 -16.96 16.28
C THR A 262 -5.15 -18.28 15.59
N TRP A 263 -4.82 -18.25 14.30
CA TRP A 263 -4.39 -19.40 13.53
C TRP A 263 -3.16 -20.07 14.17
N ALA A 264 -2.12 -19.32 14.53
CA ALA A 264 -0.90 -19.88 15.10
C ALA A 264 -1.16 -20.58 16.44
N ALA A 265 -2.04 -20.02 17.28
CA ALA A 265 -2.47 -20.65 18.52
C ALA A 265 -3.27 -21.94 18.27
N GLY A 266 -4.21 -21.92 17.30
CA GLY A 266 -4.97 -23.11 16.91
C GLY A 266 -4.11 -24.21 16.29
N ALA A 267 -3.17 -23.85 15.42
CA ALA A 267 -2.19 -24.73 14.82
C ALA A 267 -1.34 -25.46 15.86
N ARG A 268 -0.89 -24.76 16.92
CA ARG A 268 -0.14 -25.37 18.03
C ARG A 268 -0.98 -26.38 18.80
N ARG A 269 -2.26 -26.09 19.05
CA ARG A 269 -3.18 -27.03 19.70
C ARG A 269 -3.41 -28.26 18.83
N ALA A 270 -3.74 -28.08 17.55
CA ALA A 270 -3.99 -29.18 16.61
C ALA A 270 -2.77 -30.11 16.47
N THR A 271 -1.57 -29.54 16.50
CA THR A 271 -0.29 -30.27 16.38
C THR A 271 0.27 -30.77 17.71
N GLY A 272 -0.44 -30.60 18.83
CA GLY A 272 0.02 -31.00 20.16
C GLY A 272 0.35 -32.49 20.33
N GLY A 273 -0.25 -33.36 19.51
CA GLY A 273 0.08 -34.80 19.49
C GLY A 273 1.38 -35.16 18.76
N ILE A 274 2.06 -34.20 18.12
CA ILE A 274 3.33 -34.43 17.44
C ILE A 274 4.46 -34.31 18.46
N ARG A 275 5.24 -35.38 18.64
CA ARG A 275 6.38 -35.40 19.57
C ARG A 275 7.47 -34.42 19.14
N GLY A 276 7.99 -33.66 20.11
CA GLY A 276 9.15 -32.78 19.94
C GLY A 276 8.80 -31.35 19.49
N PRO A 277 9.81 -30.46 19.40
CA PRO A 277 9.58 -29.02 19.21
C PRO A 277 9.29 -28.61 17.76
N ASN A 278 9.50 -29.51 16.80
CA ASN A 278 9.53 -29.16 15.37
C ASN A 278 8.22 -28.57 14.86
N ALA A 279 7.06 -29.06 15.33
CA ALA A 279 5.76 -28.53 14.91
C ALA A 279 5.63 -27.03 15.27
N GLY A 280 6.00 -26.66 16.51
CA GLY A 280 5.98 -25.27 16.95
C GLY A 280 6.93 -24.38 16.15
N ARG A 281 8.13 -24.87 15.81
CA ARG A 281 9.10 -24.14 14.99
C ARG A 281 8.60 -23.91 13.56
N VAL A 282 7.99 -24.93 12.93
CA VAL A 282 7.41 -24.79 11.59
C VAL A 282 6.23 -23.80 11.59
N ILE A 283 5.38 -23.83 12.62
CA ILE A 283 4.29 -22.85 12.77
C ILE A 283 4.84 -21.42 12.90
N ALA A 284 5.93 -21.23 13.66
CA ALA A 284 6.56 -19.91 13.78
C ALA A 284 7.07 -19.39 12.44
N VAL A 285 7.71 -20.23 11.61
CA VAL A 285 8.16 -19.84 10.26
C VAL A 285 6.98 -19.45 9.37
N LEU A 286 5.89 -20.21 9.40
CA LEU A 286 4.67 -19.93 8.63
C LEU A 286 3.93 -18.66 9.09
N ALA A 287 3.99 -18.33 10.39
CA ALA A 287 3.50 -17.06 10.89
C ALA A 287 4.38 -15.89 10.37
N ALA A 288 5.71 -16.05 10.43
CA ALA A 288 6.65 -15.03 10.03
C ALA A 288 6.77 -14.82 8.50
N ARG A 289 6.22 -15.71 7.67
CA ARG A 289 6.36 -15.62 6.20
C ARG A 289 5.03 -15.84 5.46
N PRO A 290 4.63 -14.98 4.51
CA PRO A 290 3.36 -15.13 3.78
C PRO A 290 3.26 -16.45 3.01
N LEU A 291 4.38 -16.87 2.42
CA LEU A 291 4.56 -18.08 1.64
C LEU A 291 5.90 -18.70 2.01
N VAL A 292 5.97 -20.04 2.00
CA VAL A 292 7.21 -20.77 2.30
C VAL A 292 7.38 -21.97 1.39
N SER A 293 8.62 -22.24 1.01
CA SER A 293 9.06 -23.54 0.47
C SER A 293 9.48 -24.48 1.60
N ALA A 294 9.76 -25.74 1.28
CA ALA A 294 10.36 -26.67 2.24
C ALA A 294 11.77 -26.23 2.69
N GLU A 295 12.52 -25.57 1.80
CA GLU A 295 13.86 -25.04 2.11
C GLU A 295 13.78 -23.89 3.12
N ASP A 296 12.82 -22.97 2.92
CA ASP A 296 12.56 -21.87 3.85
C ASP A 296 12.21 -22.38 5.25
N VAL A 297 11.37 -23.42 5.32
CA VAL A 297 11.00 -24.05 6.59
C VAL A 297 12.18 -24.76 7.23
N ALA A 298 12.99 -25.47 6.44
CA ALA A 298 14.19 -26.15 6.94
C ALA A 298 15.16 -25.15 7.58
N ALA A 299 15.47 -24.07 6.85
CA ALA A 299 16.36 -23.01 7.32
C ALA A 299 15.78 -22.27 8.54
N GLY A 300 14.52 -21.82 8.46
CA GLY A 300 13.89 -21.03 9.51
C GLY A 300 13.60 -21.82 10.80
N ALA A 301 13.30 -23.12 10.69
CA ALA A 301 13.04 -23.98 11.85
C ALA A 301 14.29 -24.71 12.37
N GLY A 302 15.43 -24.60 11.67
CA GLY A 302 16.67 -25.31 12.01
C GLY A 302 16.52 -26.83 11.97
N ILE A 303 15.91 -27.36 10.91
CA ILE A 303 15.65 -28.80 10.71
C ILE A 303 16.09 -29.23 9.31
N SER A 304 16.25 -30.54 9.07
CA SER A 304 16.56 -31.01 7.72
C SER A 304 15.40 -30.78 6.74
N ARG A 305 15.72 -30.57 5.46
CA ARG A 305 14.74 -30.41 4.36
C ARG A 305 13.70 -31.54 4.33
N MET A 306 14.14 -32.79 4.49
CA MET A 306 13.27 -33.97 4.58
C MET A 306 12.31 -33.90 5.78
N THR A 307 12.76 -33.39 6.93
CA THR A 307 11.91 -33.20 8.12
C THR A 307 10.89 -32.09 7.89
N ALA A 308 11.30 -30.99 7.26
CA ALA A 308 10.41 -29.90 6.88
C ALA A 308 9.30 -30.38 5.93
N GLU A 309 9.65 -31.11 4.86
CA GLU A 309 8.68 -31.68 3.91
C GLU A 309 7.67 -32.62 4.59
N ARG A 310 8.15 -33.52 5.47
CA ARG A 310 7.27 -34.41 6.24
C ARG A 310 6.31 -33.62 7.13
N MET A 311 6.80 -32.59 7.79
CA MET A 311 5.97 -31.75 8.66
C MET A 311 4.92 -30.97 7.85
N LEU A 312 5.32 -30.36 6.73
CA LEU A 312 4.44 -29.63 5.83
C LEU A 312 3.34 -30.53 5.27
N ASN A 313 3.68 -31.73 4.80
CA ASN A 313 2.69 -32.71 4.32
C ASN A 313 1.72 -33.11 5.44
N ARG A 314 2.22 -33.37 6.66
CA ARG A 314 1.38 -33.73 7.81
C ARG A 314 0.44 -32.59 8.22
N MET A 315 0.95 -31.37 8.33
CA MET A 315 0.13 -30.19 8.67
C MET A 315 -0.90 -29.86 7.57
N THR A 316 -0.59 -30.14 6.30
CA THR A 316 -1.54 -30.01 5.18
C THR A 316 -2.66 -31.03 5.33
N ALA A 317 -2.35 -32.30 5.62
CA ALA A 317 -3.34 -33.34 5.86
C ALA A 317 -4.23 -33.04 7.09
N MET A 318 -3.71 -32.33 8.08
CA MET A 318 -4.45 -31.85 9.24
C MET A 318 -5.29 -30.59 8.96
N GLY A 319 -5.22 -30.02 7.76
CA GLY A 319 -5.96 -28.80 7.36
C GLY A 319 -5.39 -27.49 7.92
N VAL A 320 -4.31 -27.53 8.72
CA VAL A 320 -3.72 -26.37 9.40
C VAL A 320 -3.01 -25.44 8.43
N ILE A 321 -2.49 -25.97 7.32
CA ILE A 321 -1.84 -25.20 6.25
C ILE A 321 -2.38 -25.63 4.90
N ARG A 322 -2.12 -24.82 3.86
CA ARG A 322 -2.53 -25.11 2.49
C ARG A 322 -1.34 -25.02 1.54
N GLU A 323 -1.22 -25.99 0.64
CA GLU A 323 -0.35 -25.92 -0.52
C GLU A 323 -0.99 -25.09 -1.65
N ILE A 324 -0.21 -24.20 -2.27
CA ILE A 324 -0.70 -23.24 -3.28
C ILE A 324 -0.29 -23.64 -4.71
N THR A 325 0.75 -24.44 -4.86
CA THR A 325 1.43 -24.71 -6.14
C THR A 325 0.95 -25.95 -6.90
N GLY A 326 -0.02 -26.69 -6.37
CA GLY A 326 -0.47 -27.96 -6.97
C GLY A 326 0.68 -28.95 -7.19
N ALA A 327 0.63 -29.77 -8.25
CA ALA A 327 1.64 -30.78 -8.58
C ALA A 327 2.96 -30.24 -9.19
N SER A 328 3.30 -28.97 -8.92
CA SER A 328 4.56 -28.37 -9.37
C SER A 328 5.77 -28.97 -8.66
N ARG A 329 6.93 -28.98 -9.34
CA ARG A 329 8.23 -29.33 -8.75
C ARG A 329 8.67 -28.36 -7.63
N PHE A 330 8.17 -27.13 -7.65
CA PHE A 330 8.42 -26.13 -6.62
C PHE A 330 7.15 -25.97 -5.79
N ARG A 331 7.13 -26.63 -4.63
CA ARG A 331 5.97 -26.64 -3.74
C ARG A 331 6.03 -25.48 -2.75
N LEU A 332 4.93 -24.76 -2.60
CA LEU A 332 4.79 -23.64 -1.67
C LEU A 332 3.55 -23.81 -0.80
N TRP A 333 3.71 -23.45 0.47
CA TRP A 333 2.67 -23.51 1.48
C TRP A 333 2.40 -22.16 2.11
N ARG A 334 1.21 -22.02 2.69
CA ARG A 334 0.85 -20.93 3.59
C ARG A 334 0.03 -21.42 4.77
N ALA A 335 -0.01 -20.60 5.81
CA ALA A 335 -1.00 -20.70 6.87
C ALA A 335 -2.42 -20.78 6.29
N ASN A 336 -3.31 -21.53 6.95
CA ASN A 336 -4.73 -21.61 6.60
C ASN A 336 -5.60 -21.02 7.72
N PRO A 337 -5.75 -19.69 7.82
CA PRO A 337 -6.52 -19.07 8.90
C PRO A 337 -8.02 -19.41 8.88
N ALA A 338 -8.54 -19.95 7.78
CA ALA A 338 -9.94 -20.34 7.64
C ALA A 338 -10.26 -21.74 8.21
N ALA A 339 -9.26 -22.49 8.68
CA ALA A 339 -9.44 -23.84 9.26
C ALA A 339 -9.60 -23.86 10.79
N THR A 340 -9.68 -22.69 11.43
CA THR A 340 -9.87 -22.48 12.87
C THR A 340 -11.09 -21.65 13.11
#